data_AF-A0A4Y2BAS7-F1
#
_entry.id   AF-A0A4Y2BAS7-F1
#
_cell.length_a   1.000
_cell.length_b   1.000
_cell.length_c   1.000
_cell.angle_alpha   90.00
_cell.angle_beta   90.00
_cell.angle_gamma   90.00
#
_symmetry.space_group_name_H-M   'P 1'
#
loop_
_entity.id
_entity.type
_entity.pdbx_description
1 polymer ?
#
loop_
_entity_poly.entity_id
_entity_poly.type
_entity_poly.pdbx_seq_one_letter_code
_entity_poly.pdbx_strand_id
1 'polypeptide(L)'
;MMKDENFETKKERERDSLSFETNERKAWESCKLVITSFLGNKTDPNYKSIVEEMIKNFKILGCSMSLKVHFLYSHLDYFPETLGEVSEEQGERFHQDIKEMKR
;
A
#
# COMPACT_ATOMS: atom_id res chain seq x y z
N MET A 1 25.06 40.57 5.12
CA MET A 1 24.84 39.47 4.15
C MET A 1 23.46 38.92 4.44
N MET A 2 22.44 39.38 3.71
CA MET A 2 21.10 38.80 3.78
C MET A 2 21.15 37.51 2.97
N LYS A 3 20.90 36.36 3.60
CA LYS A 3 20.65 35.14 2.83
C LYS A 3 19.33 35.38 2.12
N ASP A 4 19.33 35.35 0.79
CA ASP A 4 18.11 35.52 0.00
C ASP A 4 17.12 34.43 0.40
N GLU A 5 16.08 34.80 1.16
CA GLU A 5 15.03 33.88 1.65
C GLU A 5 14.40 33.09 0.49
N ASN A 6 14.39 33.66 -0.71
CA ASN A 6 13.94 33.03 -1.95
C ASN A 6 14.83 31.85 -2.40
N PHE A 7 16.13 31.86 -2.08
CA PHE A 7 17.05 30.76 -2.41
C PHE A 7 16.83 29.56 -1.48
N GLU A 8 16.71 29.81 -0.17
CA GLU A 8 16.44 28.76 0.81
C GLU A 8 15.08 28.10 0.57
N THR A 9 14.05 28.90 0.24
CA THR A 9 12.69 28.40 -0.08
C THR A 9 12.67 27.52 -1.35
N LYS A 10 13.50 27.82 -2.35
CA LYS A 10 13.63 26.99 -3.56
C LYS A 10 14.27 25.64 -3.24
N LYS A 11 15.35 25.66 -2.45
CA LYS A 11 16.07 24.46 -2.02
C LYS A 11 15.20 23.53 -1.16
N GLU A 12 14.35 24.11 -0.32
CA GLU A 12 13.37 23.35 0.49
C GLU A 12 12.32 22.68 -0.40
N ARG A 13 11.74 23.41 -1.36
CA ARG A 13 10.80 22.83 -2.35
C ARG A 13 11.41 21.71 -3.19
N GLU A 14 12.66 21.86 -3.62
CA GLU A 14 13.38 20.81 -4.35
C GLU A 14 13.60 19.57 -3.48
N ARG A 15 13.96 19.75 -2.21
CA ARG A 15 14.09 18.65 -1.24
C ARG A 15 12.76 17.94 -1.02
N ASP A 16 11.68 18.70 -0.87
CA ASP A 16 10.35 18.14 -0.64
C ASP A 16 9.88 17.34 -1.86
N SER A 17 10.09 17.86 -3.08
CA SER A 17 9.81 17.14 -4.34
C SER A 17 10.59 15.83 -4.45
N LEU A 18 11.90 15.86 -4.20
CA LEU A 18 12.74 14.66 -4.23
C LEU A 18 12.32 13.65 -3.15
N SER A 19 11.93 14.13 -1.96
CA SER A 19 11.43 13.27 -0.88
C SER A 19 10.11 12.60 -1.26
N PHE A 20 9.23 13.32 -1.97
CA PHE A 20 7.96 12.79 -2.47
C PHE A 20 8.18 11.69 -3.50
N GLU A 21 9.00 11.93 -4.53
CA GLU A 21 9.37 10.92 -5.54
C GLU A 21 9.99 9.67 -4.90
N THR A 22 10.83 9.87 -3.88
CA THR A 22 11.45 8.76 -3.14
C THR A 22 10.41 7.95 -2.38
N ASN A 23 9.45 8.63 -1.73
CA ASN A 23 8.38 7.97 -0.99
C ASN A 23 7.41 7.25 -1.93
N GLU A 24 7.14 7.80 -3.12
CA GLU A 24 6.32 7.17 -4.16
C GLU A 24 6.93 5.85 -4.60
N ARG A 25 8.23 5.87 -4.88
CA ARG A 25 8.97 4.66 -5.22
C ARG A 25 8.92 3.63 -4.10
N LYS A 26 9.16 4.03 -2.85
CA LYS A 26 9.09 3.10 -1.69
C LYS A 26 7.72 2.47 -1.54
N ALA A 27 6.66 3.27 -1.66
CA ALA A 27 5.29 2.76 -1.60
C ALA A 27 5.01 1.78 -2.74
N TRP A 28 5.41 2.09 -3.96
CA TRP A 28 5.27 1.21 -5.11
C TRP A 28 6.02 -0.12 -4.92
N GLU A 29 7.27 -0.09 -4.47
CA GLU A 29 8.04 -1.30 -4.18
C GLU A 29 7.38 -2.15 -3.08
N SER A 30 6.88 -1.52 -2.00
CA SER A 30 6.17 -2.25 -0.95
C SER A 30 4.85 -2.88 -1.44
N CYS A 31 4.14 -2.21 -2.36
CA CYS A 31 2.95 -2.76 -2.99
C CYS A 31 3.27 -3.99 -3.84
N LYS A 32 4.31 -3.91 -4.68
CA LYS A 32 4.79 -5.08 -5.45
C LYS A 32 5.19 -6.23 -4.53
N LEU A 33 5.84 -5.93 -3.41
CA LEU A 33 6.24 -6.94 -2.44
C LEU A 33 5.02 -7.65 -1.83
N VAL A 34 3.97 -6.93 -1.44
CA VAL A 34 2.71 -7.55 -0.97
C VAL A 34 2.11 -8.45 -2.06
N ILE A 35 2.10 -8.02 -3.32
CA ILE A 35 1.56 -8.82 -4.43
C ILE A 35 2.34 -10.14 -4.58
N THR A 36 3.68 -10.10 -4.54
CA THR A 36 4.50 -11.30 -4.79
C THR A 36 4.65 -12.21 -3.58
N SER A 37 4.61 -11.66 -2.36
CA SER A 37 4.86 -12.39 -1.11
C SER A 37 3.60 -12.77 -0.34
N PHE A 38 2.45 -12.17 -0.62
CA PHE A 38 1.21 -12.49 0.10
C PHE A 38 0.10 -12.94 -0.84
N LEU A 39 -0.22 -12.10 -1.83
CA LEU A 39 -1.34 -12.34 -2.75
C LEU A 39 -1.00 -13.28 -3.91
N GLY A 40 0.28 -13.65 -4.04
CA GLY A 40 0.75 -14.59 -5.05
C GLY A 40 0.56 -16.05 -4.63
N ASN A 41 1.04 -16.96 -5.48
CA ASN A 41 0.93 -18.41 -5.24
C ASN A 41 1.76 -18.91 -4.05
N LYS A 42 2.73 -18.12 -3.60
CA LYS A 42 3.56 -18.42 -2.43
C LYS A 42 3.34 -17.32 -1.42
N THR A 43 3.02 -17.71 -0.20
CA THR A 43 2.85 -16.79 0.92
C THR A 43 4.11 -16.83 1.78
N ASP A 44 4.72 -15.68 2.00
CA ASP A 44 5.85 -15.49 2.92
C ASP A 44 5.32 -15.52 4.36
N PRO A 45 5.94 -16.26 5.29
CA PRO A 45 5.53 -16.28 6.70
C PRO A 45 5.45 -14.89 7.35
N ASN A 46 6.18 -13.90 6.82
CA ASN A 46 6.22 -12.53 7.31
C ASN A 46 5.25 -11.60 6.56
N TYR A 47 4.26 -12.12 5.84
CA TYR A 47 3.32 -11.31 5.06
C TYR A 47 2.66 -10.19 5.88
N LYS A 48 2.39 -10.41 7.17
CA LYS A 48 1.80 -9.40 8.06
C LYS A 48 2.68 -8.15 8.18
N SER A 49 3.97 -8.33 8.44
CA SER A 49 4.91 -7.20 8.54
C SER A 49 5.10 -6.50 7.19
N ILE A 50 5.07 -7.27 6.09
CA ILE A 50 5.16 -6.72 4.74
C ILE A 50 3.95 -5.82 4.43
N VAL A 51 2.74 -6.27 4.77
CA VAL A 51 1.52 -5.46 4.60
C VAL A 51 1.55 -4.22 5.51
N GLU A 52 1.96 -4.36 6.78
CA GLU A 52 2.12 -3.23 7.69
C GLU A 52 3.10 -2.17 7.15
N GLU A 53 4.21 -2.59 6.54
CA GLU A 53 5.18 -1.69 5.92
C GLU A 53 4.58 -0.94 4.72
N MET A 54 3.81 -1.63 3.87
CA MET A 54 3.09 -0.99 2.77
C MET A 54 2.11 0.08 3.29
N ILE A 55 1.33 -0.21 4.34
CA ILE A 55 0.41 0.77 4.94
C ILE A 55 1.16 1.98 5.49
N LYS A 56 2.31 1.78 6.13
CA LYS A 56 3.16 2.88 6.62
C LYS A 56 3.67 3.75 5.47
N ASN A 57 4.11 3.16 4.36
CA ASN A 57 4.58 3.91 3.19
C ASN A 57 3.46 4.71 2.52
N PHE A 58 2.25 4.14 2.39
CA PHE A 58 1.08 4.89 1.90
C PHE A 58 0.67 6.03 2.82
N LYS A 59 0.79 5.86 4.14
CA LYS A 59 0.53 6.93 5.10
C LYS A 59 1.55 8.07 4.97
N ILE A 60 2.83 7.76 4.75
CA ILE A 60 3.87 8.76 4.50
C ILE A 60 3.58 9.57 3.23
N LEU A 61 3.01 8.93 2.20
CA LEU A 61 2.55 9.59 0.98
C LEU A 61 1.26 10.41 1.15
N GLY A 62 0.59 10.33 2.30
CA GLY A 62 -0.69 10.97 2.52
C GLY A 62 -1.86 10.29 1.77
N CYS A 63 -1.69 9.04 1.32
CA CYS A 63 -2.75 8.30 0.66
C CYS A 63 -3.83 7.89 1.67
N SER A 64 -5.10 8.10 1.31
CA SER A 64 -6.23 7.50 2.02
C SER A 64 -6.32 6.00 1.78
N MET A 65 -6.67 5.23 2.80
CA MET A 65 -6.86 3.79 2.67
C MET A 65 -8.13 3.49 1.88
N SER A 66 -8.01 2.74 0.79
CA SER A 66 -9.18 2.25 0.06
C SER A 66 -9.89 1.15 0.86
N LEU A 67 -11.18 0.93 0.60
CA LEU A 67 -11.95 -0.13 1.28
C LEU A 67 -11.29 -1.51 1.10
N LYS A 68 -10.73 -1.79 -0.08
CA LYS A 68 -10.02 -3.06 -0.36
C LYS A 68 -8.77 -3.21 0.50
N VAL A 69 -7.97 -2.15 0.65
CA VAL A 69 -6.77 -2.16 1.49
C VAL A 69 -7.14 -2.25 2.98
N HIS A 70 -8.21 -1.59 3.40
CA HIS A 70 -8.72 -1.68 4.76
C HIS A 70 -9.20 -3.09 5.10
N PHE A 71 -9.95 -3.72 4.18
CA PHE A 71 -10.40 -5.10 4.33
C PHE A 71 -9.20 -6.06 4.41
N LEU A 72 -8.23 -5.92 3.51
CA LEU A 72 -6.99 -6.70 3.49
C LEU A 72 -6.27 -6.62 4.84
N TYR A 73 -6.04 -5.41 5.34
CA TYR A 73 -5.31 -5.18 6.59
C TYR A 73 -6.07 -5.70 7.83
N SER A 74 -7.38 -5.47 7.89
CA SER A 74 -8.20 -5.84 9.04
C SER A 74 -8.41 -7.34 9.17
N HIS A 75 -8.28 -8.09 8.07
CA HIS A 75 -8.53 -9.52 8.03
C HIS A 75 -7.28 -10.36 7.79
N LEU A 76 -6.07 -9.81 8.00
CA LEU A 76 -4.80 -10.52 7.78
C LEU A 76 -4.76 -11.88 8.48
N ASP A 77 -5.32 -11.99 9.69
CA ASP A 77 -5.33 -13.23 10.48
C ASP A 77 -6.29 -14.31 9.95
N TYR A 78 -7.25 -13.94 9.08
CA TYR A 78 -8.24 -14.87 8.53
C TYR A 78 -7.81 -15.50 7.21
N PHE A 79 -6.70 -15.02 6.62
CA PHE A 79 -6.21 -15.57 5.37
C PHE A 79 -5.50 -16.91 5.60
N PRO A 80 -5.83 -17.96 4.81
CA PRO A 80 -5.08 -19.20 4.86
C PRO A 80 -3.64 -18.99 4.38
N GLU A 81 -2.74 -19.86 4.83
CA GLU A 81 -1.30 -19.80 4.51
C GLU A 81 -0.99 -20.01 3.02
N THR A 82 -1.96 -20.45 2.22
CA THR A 82 -1.84 -20.62 0.77
C THR A 82 -3.00 -19.92 0.04
N LEU A 83 -2.76 -18.71 -0.45
CA LEU A 83 -3.79 -17.89 -1.10
C LEU A 83 -3.94 -18.08 -2.60
N GLY A 84 -2.93 -18.64 -3.28
CA GLY A 84 -2.89 -18.73 -4.74
C GLY A 84 -4.11 -19.38 -5.38
N GLU A 85 -4.63 -20.46 -4.79
CA GLU A 85 -5.78 -21.19 -5.36
C GLU A 85 -7.14 -20.56 -5.01
N VAL A 86 -7.21 -19.78 -3.93
CA VAL A 86 -8.48 -19.26 -3.37
C VAL A 86 -8.72 -17.79 -3.76
N SER A 87 -7.69 -17.08 -4.22
CA SER A 87 -7.74 -15.64 -4.46
C SER A 87 -8.69 -15.22 -5.59
N GLU A 88 -8.74 -15.94 -6.71
CA GLU A 88 -9.63 -15.57 -7.82
C GLU A 88 -11.11 -15.73 -7.45
N GLU A 89 -11.47 -16.85 -6.81
CA GLU A 89 -12.85 -17.10 -6.37
C GLU A 89 -13.32 -16.06 -5.35
N GLN A 90 -12.47 -15.72 -4.36
CA GLN A 90 -12.79 -14.70 -3.36
C GLN A 90 -12.86 -13.30 -3.96
N GLY A 91 -12.00 -13.00 -4.94
CA GLY A 91 -12.01 -11.74 -5.68
C GLY A 91 -13.33 -11.54 -6.41
N GLU A 92 -13.80 -12.55 -7.13
CA GLU A 92 -15.09 -12.49 -7.83
C GLU A 92 -16.27 -12.38 -6.86
N ARG A 93 -16.27 -13.14 -5.76
CA ARG A 93 -17.33 -13.08 -4.74
C ARG A 93 -17.41 -11.71 -4.07
N PHE A 94 -16.29 -11.08 -3.76
CA PHE A 94 -16.25 -9.73 -3.20
C PHE A 94 -16.91 -8.69 -4.12
N HIS A 95 -16.71 -8.79 -5.44
CA HIS A 95 -17.37 -7.90 -6.39
C HIS A 95 -18.88 -8.13 -6.45
N GLN A 96 -19.34 -9.39 -6.33
CA GLN A 96 -20.76 -9.74 -6.27
C GLN A 96 -21.42 -9.20 -4.98
N ASP A 97 -20.81 -9.42 -3.83
CA ASP A 97 -21.34 -8.98 -2.52
C ASP A 97 -21.49 -7.45 -2.48
N ILE A 98 -20.49 -6.70 -2.99
CA ILE A 98 -20.60 -5.23 -3.08
C ILE A 98 -21.74 -4.81 -4.02
N LYS A 99 -21.94 -5.53 -5.12
CA LYS A 99 -23.03 -5.24 -6.07
C LYS A 99 -24.40 -5.44 -5.40
N GLU A 100 -24.52 -6.45 -4.54
CA GLU A 100 -25.74 -6.72 -3.77
C GLU A 100 -25.96 -5.70 -2.64
N MET A 101 -24.91 -5.33 -1.89
CA MET A 101 -25.00 -4.32 -0.82
C MET A 101 -25.34 -2.91 -1.31
N LYS A 102 -25.09 -2.61 -2.59
CA LYS A 102 -25.43 -1.33 -3.23
C LYS A 102 -26.85 -1.29 -3.83
N ARG A 103 -27.59 -2.40 -3.75
CA ARG A 103 -28.97 -2.49 -4.21
C ARG A 103 -29.93 -1.87 -3.20
#